data_AF-A0A3E2NFU4-F1
#
_entry.id   AF-A0A3E2NFU4-F1
#
_cell.length_a   1.000
_cell.length_b   1.000
_cell.length_c   1.000
_cell.angle_alpha   90.00
_cell.angle_beta   90.00
_cell.angle_gamma   90.00
#
_symmetry.space_group_name_H-M   'P 1'
#
loop_
_entity.id
_entity.type
_entity.pdbx_description
1 polymer ?
#
loop_
_entity_poly.entity_id
_entity_poly.type
_entity_poly.pdbx_seq_one_letter_code
_entity_poly.pdbx_strand_id
1 'polypeptide(L)'
;MGKVWKVKVDEKEYEIRLKGNKVLVNNEVNKLKDFLVKREWFQTAYAVNIGTKKALLIVSSLIGGTKLVIDEKDCATGETYVPVNIPKWSYVFMALHMINLINGLLGAAIGLIGCSATVSISSNTKIHIAARVALDFVVLILVYALVFGIGLSLAQL
;
A
#
# COMPACT_ATOMS: atom_id res chain seq x y z
N MET A 1 17.46 -4.26 -1.28
CA MET A 1 17.38 -5.17 -2.45
C MET A 1 16.09 -4.85 -3.19
N GLY A 2 16.14 -4.72 -4.52
CA GLY A 2 14.97 -4.39 -5.34
C GLY A 2 14.09 -5.60 -5.60
N LYS A 3 12.76 -5.41 -5.73
CA LYS A 3 11.84 -6.50 -6.12
C LYS A 3 12.08 -6.86 -7.59
N VAL A 4 12.17 -8.16 -7.86
CA VAL A 4 12.45 -8.72 -9.18
C VAL A 4 11.26 -9.58 -9.61
N TRP A 5 10.80 -9.40 -10.84
CA TRP A 5 9.81 -10.24 -11.48
C TRP A 5 10.42 -10.86 -12.74
N LYS A 6 10.21 -12.16 -12.92
CA LYS A 6 10.50 -12.87 -14.17
C LYS A 6 9.16 -13.23 -14.79
N VAL A 7 8.86 -12.67 -15.95
CA VAL A 7 7.56 -12.86 -16.63
C VAL A 7 7.81 -13.28 -18.06
N LYS A 8 6.93 -14.13 -18.59
CA LYS A 8 6.99 -14.56 -20.00
C LYS A 8 5.92 -13.79 -20.77
N VAL A 9 6.34 -13.01 -21.76
CA VAL A 9 5.48 -12.24 -22.66
C VAL A 9 5.84 -12.62 -24.09
N ASP A 10 4.86 -13.04 -24.89
CA ASP A 10 5.04 -13.45 -26.29
C ASP A 10 6.17 -14.47 -26.47
N GLU A 11 6.15 -15.50 -25.62
CA GLU A 11 7.15 -16.57 -25.55
C GLU A 11 8.57 -16.16 -25.15
N LYS A 12 8.84 -14.87 -24.97
CA LYS A 12 10.11 -14.32 -24.48
C LYS A 12 10.08 -14.08 -22.98
N GLU A 13 11.17 -14.41 -22.30
CA GLU A 13 11.34 -14.09 -20.88
C GLU A 13 11.81 -12.65 -20.71
N TYR A 14 11.15 -11.93 -19.81
CA TYR A 14 11.49 -10.58 -19.41
C TYR A 14 11.78 -10.55 -17.92
N GLU A 15 12.88 -9.90 -17.56
CA GLU A 15 13.25 -9.62 -16.19
C GLU A 15 12.99 -8.15 -15.87
N ILE A 16 12.11 -7.92 -14.89
CA ILE A 16 11.76 -6.58 -14.42
C ILE A 16 12.32 -6.40 -13.01
N ARG A 17 13.10 -5.34 -12.79
CA ARG A 17 13.63 -5.00 -11.47
C ARG A 17 13.25 -3.58 -11.09
N LEU A 18 12.64 -3.42 -9.91
CA LEU A 18 12.45 -2.10 -9.31
C LEU A 18 13.70 -1.72 -8.49
N LYS A 19 14.37 -0.62 -8.84
CA LYS A 19 15.55 -0.10 -8.11
C LYS A 19 15.35 1.38 -7.79
N GLY A 20 14.82 1.67 -6.60
CA GLY A 20 14.55 3.04 -6.16
C GLY A 20 13.53 3.71 -7.08
N ASN A 21 13.94 4.79 -7.75
CA ASN A 21 13.12 5.56 -8.69
C ASN A 21 13.23 5.08 -10.16
N LYS A 22 13.84 3.92 -10.39
CA LYS A 22 14.08 3.34 -11.72
C LYS A 22 13.46 1.95 -11.82
N VAL A 23 12.96 1.61 -13.00
CA VAL A 23 12.59 0.26 -13.39
C VAL A 23 13.59 -0.23 -14.43
N LEU A 24 14.09 -1.45 -14.28
CA LEU A 24 14.94 -2.09 -15.26
C LEU A 24 14.13 -3.16 -15.96
N VAL A 25 14.11 -3.16 -17.29
CA VAL A 25 13.50 -4.20 -18.11
C VAL A 25 14.63 -4.84 -18.92
N ASN A 26 14.95 -6.11 -18.67
CA ASN A 26 16.12 -6.80 -19.27
C ASN A 26 17.43 -6.01 -19.14
N ASN A 27 17.66 -5.39 -17.97
CA ASN A 27 18.78 -4.48 -17.65
C ASN A 27 18.75 -3.09 -18.31
N GLU A 28 17.77 -2.78 -19.17
CA GLU A 28 17.59 -1.41 -19.67
C GLU A 28 16.98 -0.51 -18.60
N VAL A 29 17.69 0.57 -18.27
CA VAL A 29 17.34 1.47 -17.18
C VAL A 29 16.33 2.51 -17.64
N ASN A 30 15.14 2.45 -17.06
CA ASN A 30 14.02 3.32 -17.35
C ASN A 30 13.63 4.13 -16.09
N LYS A 31 13.42 5.45 -16.22
CA LYS A 31 13.01 6.28 -15.08
C LYS A 31 11.51 6.12 -14.85
N LEU A 32 11.07 5.81 -13.63
CA LEU A 32 9.65 5.57 -13.34
C LEU A 32 8.76 6.77 -13.70
N LYS A 33 9.24 7.99 -13.46
CA LYS A 33 8.48 9.22 -13.71
C LYS A 33 7.99 9.36 -15.15
N ASP A 34 8.70 8.79 -16.12
CA ASP A 34 8.37 8.90 -17.55
C ASP A 34 7.20 7.96 -17.92
N PHE A 35 6.89 6.99 -17.04
CA PHE A 35 5.81 6.02 -17.20
C PHE A 35 4.63 6.28 -16.25
N LEU A 36 4.58 7.43 -15.59
CA LEU A 36 3.54 7.75 -14.62
C LEU A 36 2.16 7.81 -15.29
N VAL A 37 1.22 7.00 -14.80
CA VAL A 37 -0.17 6.97 -15.26
C VAL A 37 -1.07 7.67 -14.25
N LYS A 38 -0.92 7.31 -12.97
CA LYS A 38 -1.78 7.81 -11.90
C LYS A 38 -1.00 7.92 -10.61
N ARG A 39 -1.12 9.07 -9.93
CA ARG A 39 -0.56 9.29 -8.60
C ARG A 39 -1.69 9.57 -7.62
N GLU A 40 -1.84 8.69 -6.65
CA GLU A 40 -2.71 8.87 -5.50
C GLU A 40 -1.86 9.00 -4.23
N TRP A 41 -2.50 9.32 -3.12
CA TRP A 41 -1.81 9.58 -1.85
C TRP A 41 -0.97 8.38 -1.38
N PHE A 42 -1.45 7.16 -1.61
CA PHE A 42 -0.84 5.93 -1.08
C PHE A 42 -0.47 4.90 -2.16
N GLN A 43 -0.74 5.22 -3.43
CA GLN A 43 -0.47 4.36 -4.57
C GLN A 43 -0.06 5.17 -5.78
N THR A 44 0.95 4.70 -6.51
CA THR A 44 1.33 5.25 -7.79
C THR A 44 1.40 4.14 -8.83
N ALA A 45 0.70 4.32 -9.95
CA ALA A 45 0.68 3.39 -11.05
C ALA A 45 1.54 3.90 -12.21
N TYR A 46 2.40 3.03 -12.73
CA TYR A 46 3.29 3.29 -13.86
C TYR A 46 3.03 2.28 -14.97
N ALA A 47 2.84 2.73 -16.22
CA ALA A 47 2.66 1.85 -17.37
C ALA A 47 4.01 1.60 -18.04
N VAL A 48 4.63 0.46 -17.76
CA VAL A 48 5.92 0.06 -18.32
C VAL A 48 5.67 -0.84 -19.53
N ASN A 49 6.31 -0.55 -20.67
CA ASN A 49 6.23 -1.41 -21.84
C ASN A 49 7.14 -2.64 -21.63
N ILE A 50 6.59 -3.85 -21.82
CA ILE A 50 7.31 -5.12 -21.72
C ILE A 50 7.01 -5.92 -22.98
N GLY A 51 7.96 -5.95 -23.92
CA GLY A 51 7.73 -6.55 -25.23
C GLY A 51 6.59 -5.84 -25.96
N THR A 52 5.56 -6.60 -26.39
CA THR A 52 4.37 -6.01 -27.05
C THR A 52 3.28 -5.57 -26.06
N LYS A 53 3.39 -5.93 -24.77
CA LYS A 53 2.36 -5.68 -23.76
C LYS A 53 2.71 -4.48 -22.87
N LYS A 54 1.66 -3.82 -22.38
CA LYS A 54 1.78 -2.79 -21.33
C LYS A 54 1.55 -3.43 -19.97
N ALA A 55 2.55 -3.30 -19.10
CA ALA A 55 2.46 -3.74 -17.72
C ALA A 55 2.19 -2.54 -16.80
N LEU A 56 1.33 -2.73 -15.81
CA LEU A 56 1.09 -1.76 -14.74
C LEU A 56 1.96 -2.12 -13.54
N LEU A 57 2.98 -1.31 -13.28
CA LEU A 57 3.77 -1.35 -12.07
C LEU A 57 3.13 -0.45 -11.02
N ILE A 58 2.67 -1.04 -9.93
CA ILE A 58 1.91 -0.36 -8.89
C ILE A 58 2.77 -0.32 -7.64
N VAL A 59 3.15 0.88 -7.23
CA VAL A 59 3.96 1.10 -6.02
C VAL A 59 3.02 1.65 -4.95
N SER A 60 2.69 0.85 -3.94
CA SER A 60 1.96 1.31 -2.76
C SER A 60 2.89 1.49 -1.57
N SER A 61 2.69 2.58 -0.83
CA SER A 61 3.41 2.87 0.42
C SER A 61 2.76 2.26 1.66
N LEU A 62 1.46 1.91 1.61
CA LEU A 62 0.71 1.42 2.77
C LEU A 62 0.23 -0.04 2.64
N ILE A 63 -0.24 -0.48 1.47
CA ILE A 63 -0.91 -1.77 1.31
C ILE A 63 -0.33 -2.58 0.15
N GLY A 64 0.00 -3.84 0.41
CA GLY A 64 0.27 -4.82 -0.65
C GLY A 64 1.59 -4.59 -1.41
N GLY A 65 2.37 -3.59 -0.99
CA GLY A 65 3.69 -3.27 -1.52
C GLY A 65 3.68 -2.94 -3.00
N THR A 66 4.79 -3.29 -3.67
CA THR A 66 4.88 -3.14 -5.13
C THR A 66 4.33 -4.36 -5.84
N LYS A 67 3.45 -4.14 -6.83
CA LYS A 67 2.86 -5.17 -7.68
C LYS A 67 3.16 -4.90 -9.14
N LEU A 68 3.34 -5.96 -9.92
CA LEU A 68 3.43 -5.90 -11.37
C LEU A 68 2.19 -6.59 -11.93
N VAL A 69 1.47 -5.91 -12.82
CA VAL A 69 0.22 -6.40 -13.37
C VAL A 69 0.34 -6.43 -14.89
N ILE A 70 0.08 -7.58 -15.50
CA ILE A 70 0.05 -7.77 -16.96
C ILE A 70 -1.28 -8.44 -17.28
N ASP A 71 -1.99 -7.94 -18.29
CA ASP A 71 -3.33 -8.43 -18.68
C ASP A 71 -4.30 -8.54 -17.49
N GLU A 72 -4.34 -7.50 -16.66
CA GLU A 72 -5.18 -7.43 -15.45
C GLU A 72 -4.87 -8.48 -14.38
N LYS A 73 -3.76 -9.22 -14.47
CA LYS A 73 -3.35 -10.21 -13.46
C LYS A 73 -2.08 -9.80 -12.74
N ASP A 74 -2.04 -9.98 -11.42
CA ASP A 74 -0.85 -9.77 -10.61
C ASP A 74 0.19 -10.85 -10.97
N CYS A 75 1.35 -10.45 -11.48
CA CYS A 75 2.41 -11.37 -11.90
C CYS A 75 2.99 -12.20 -10.75
N ALA A 76 2.78 -11.80 -9.48
CA ALA A 76 3.24 -12.56 -8.33
C ALA A 76 2.25 -13.65 -7.88
N THR A 77 0.94 -13.42 -8.03
CA THR A 77 -0.09 -14.35 -7.51
C THR A 77 -0.89 -15.04 -8.62
N GLY A 78 -0.91 -14.50 -9.83
CA GLY A 78 -1.75 -14.94 -10.94
C GLY A 78 -3.23 -14.54 -10.83
N GLU A 79 -3.63 -13.92 -9.71
CA GLU A 79 -5.01 -13.47 -9.49
C GLU A 79 -5.31 -12.18 -10.27
N THR A 80 -6.58 -11.97 -10.59
CA THR A 80 -7.04 -10.70 -11.17
C THR A 80 -6.74 -9.55 -10.22
N TYR A 81 -6.03 -8.55 -10.71
CA TYR A 81 -5.69 -7.35 -9.99
C TYR A 81 -6.92 -6.47 -9.83
N VAL A 82 -7.32 -6.23 -8.58
CA VAL A 82 -8.32 -5.24 -8.21
C VAL A 82 -7.60 -4.00 -7.67
N PRO A 83 -7.77 -2.82 -8.30
CA PRO A 83 -7.23 -1.57 -7.77
C PRO A 83 -7.69 -1.34 -6.34
N VAL A 84 -6.75 -0.96 -5.47
CA VAL A 84 -7.09 -0.58 -4.10
C VAL A 84 -7.83 0.75 -4.16
N ASN A 85 -9.07 0.75 -3.70
CA ASN A 85 -9.89 1.96 -3.59
C ASN A 85 -10.12 2.25 -2.12
N ILE A 86 -9.54 3.35 -1.62
CA ILE A 86 -9.70 3.78 -0.24
C ILE A 86 -11.01 4.57 -0.13
N PRO A 87 -12.01 4.08 0.63
CA PRO A 87 -13.28 4.78 0.76
C PRO A 87 -13.12 6.15 1.43
N LYS A 88 -13.87 7.17 0.97
CA LYS A 88 -13.76 8.54 1.51
C LYS A 88 -14.02 8.63 3.03
N TRP A 89 -14.86 7.76 3.57
CA TRP A 89 -15.17 7.75 4.99
C TRP A 89 -13.98 7.28 5.85
N SER A 90 -13.06 6.47 5.31
CA SER A 90 -11.95 5.95 6.11
C SER A 90 -10.90 7.02 6.44
N TYR A 91 -10.86 8.11 5.67
CA TYR A 91 -10.05 9.29 6.01
C TYR A 91 -10.42 9.91 7.37
N VAL A 92 -11.66 9.74 7.83
CA VAL A 92 -12.07 10.18 9.18
C VAL A 92 -11.30 9.40 10.24
N PHE A 93 -11.26 8.06 10.14
CA PHE A 93 -10.52 7.21 11.06
C PHE A 93 -9.01 7.47 10.99
N MET A 94 -8.47 7.69 9.79
CA MET A 94 -7.07 8.09 9.63
C MET A 94 -6.78 9.40 10.36
N ALA A 95 -7.63 10.42 10.22
CA ALA A 95 -7.46 11.68 10.94
C ALA A 95 -7.53 11.48 12.46
N LEU A 96 -8.43 10.62 12.95
CA LEU A 96 -8.53 10.30 14.38
C LEU A 96 -7.27 9.59 14.90
N HIS A 97 -6.65 8.71 14.11
CA HIS A 97 -5.36 8.13 14.49
C HIS A 97 -4.24 9.18 14.55
N MET A 98 -4.26 10.17 13.65
CA MET A 98 -3.25 11.22 13.60
C MET A 98 -3.28 12.17 14.82
N ILE A 99 -4.37 12.22 15.58
CA ILE A 99 -4.41 12.96 16.85
C ILE A 99 -3.36 12.41 17.85
N ASN A 100 -3.02 11.12 17.76
CA ASN A 100 -2.01 10.51 18.64
C ASN A 100 -0.60 11.09 18.47
N LEU A 101 -0.34 11.88 17.41
CA LEU A 101 0.94 12.58 17.27
C LEU A 101 1.20 13.57 18.42
N ILE A 102 0.14 14.06 19.08
CA ILE A 102 0.25 14.94 20.27
C ILE A 102 0.95 14.21 21.43
N ASN A 103 0.86 12.87 21.49
CA ASN A 103 1.48 12.04 22.51
C ASN A 103 2.98 11.74 22.21
N GLY A 104 3.63 12.56 21.39
CA GLY A 104 5.05 12.45 21.04
C GLY A 104 5.36 11.29 20.10
N LEU A 105 6.64 10.88 20.07
CA LEU A 105 7.16 9.89 19.12
C LEU A 105 6.43 8.54 19.21
N LEU A 106 6.14 8.08 20.43
CA LEU A 106 5.43 6.82 20.66
C LEU A 106 4.00 6.90 20.09
N GLY A 107 3.28 7.97 20.41
CA GLY A 107 1.94 8.20 19.87
C GLY A 107 1.93 8.32 18.35
N ALA A 108 2.92 8.98 17.76
CA ALA A 108 3.08 9.06 16.32
C ALA A 108 3.30 7.68 15.69
N ALA A 109 4.18 6.85 16.26
CA ALA A 109 4.46 5.51 15.76
C ALA A 109 3.20 4.61 15.81
N ILE A 110 2.49 4.58 16.94
CA ILE A 110 1.28 3.78 17.10
C ILE A 110 0.15 4.33 16.21
N GLY A 111 0.01 5.65 16.10
CA GLY A 111 -0.96 6.30 15.22
C GLY A 111 -0.76 5.91 13.74
N LEU A 112 0.49 5.85 13.27
CA LEU A 112 0.80 5.40 11.91
C LEU A 112 0.46 3.92 11.67
N ILE A 113 0.62 3.07 12.69
CA ILE A 113 0.17 1.67 12.64
C ILE A 113 -1.36 1.62 12.50
N GLY A 114 -2.09 2.41 13.30
CA GLY A 114 -3.54 2.55 13.21
C GLY A 114 -4.03 3.01 11.83
N CYS A 115 -3.39 4.02 11.25
CA CYS A 115 -3.66 4.47 9.87
C CYS A 115 -3.47 3.33 8.86
N SER A 116 -2.37 2.59 8.97
CA SER A 116 -2.07 1.48 8.04
C SER A 116 -3.10 0.35 8.15
N ALA A 117 -3.55 0.04 9.37
CA ALA A 117 -4.63 -0.91 9.62
C ALA A 117 -5.96 -0.42 9.03
N THR A 118 -6.32 0.85 9.28
CA THR A 118 -7.55 1.49 8.72
C THR A 118 -7.58 1.40 7.20
N VAL A 119 -6.48 1.75 6.54
CA VAL A 119 -6.40 1.71 5.08
C VAL A 119 -6.57 0.26 4.60
N SER A 120 -5.94 -0.72 5.28
CA SER A 120 -6.03 -2.14 4.93
C SER A 120 -7.45 -2.70 5.07
N ILE A 121 -8.13 -2.39 6.18
CA ILE A 121 -9.51 -2.83 6.45
C ILE A 121 -10.47 -2.17 5.47
N SER A 122 -10.44 -0.84 5.37
CA SER A 122 -11.38 -0.07 4.55
C SER A 122 -11.30 -0.42 3.06
N SER A 123 -10.10 -0.73 2.56
CA SER A 123 -9.85 -1.12 1.17
C SER A 123 -10.20 -2.58 0.84
N ASN A 124 -10.48 -3.41 1.84
CA ASN A 124 -10.72 -4.84 1.62
C ASN A 124 -12.12 -5.09 1.06
N THR A 125 -12.23 -5.23 -0.26
CA THR A 125 -13.50 -5.44 -0.97
C THR A 125 -14.22 -6.75 -0.60
N LYS A 126 -13.52 -7.72 0.00
CA LYS A 126 -14.09 -9.01 0.43
C LYS A 126 -14.93 -8.91 1.72
N ILE A 127 -14.77 -7.83 2.49
CA ILE A 127 -15.51 -7.60 3.74
C ILE A 127 -16.72 -6.70 3.47
N HIS A 128 -17.87 -6.95 4.09
CA HIS A 128 -19.03 -6.05 3.96
C HIS A 128 -18.74 -4.66 4.53
N ILE A 129 -19.29 -3.60 3.94
CA ILE A 129 -18.99 -2.21 4.33
C ILE A 129 -19.23 -1.93 5.82
N ALA A 130 -20.34 -2.42 6.38
CA ALA A 130 -20.65 -2.23 7.80
C ALA A 130 -19.62 -2.91 8.72
N ALA A 131 -19.12 -4.09 8.32
CA ALA A 131 -18.09 -4.79 9.07
C ALA A 131 -16.73 -4.07 9.00
N ARG A 132 -16.39 -3.45 7.85
CA ARG A 132 -15.16 -2.63 7.75
C ARG A 132 -15.21 -1.44 8.70
N VAL A 133 -16.32 -0.70 8.71
CA VAL A 133 -16.51 0.44 9.61
C VAL A 133 -16.43 0.00 11.07
N ALA A 134 -17.09 -1.11 11.44
CA ALA A 134 -17.01 -1.65 12.80
C ALA A 134 -15.59 -2.05 13.20
N LEU A 135 -14.84 -2.71 12.31
CA LEU A 135 -13.45 -3.07 12.54
C LEU A 135 -12.55 -1.83 12.71
N ASP A 136 -12.78 -0.77 11.92
CA ASP A 136 -12.04 0.48 12.06
C ASP A 136 -12.30 1.16 13.43
N PHE A 137 -13.54 1.09 13.95
CA PHE A 137 -13.83 1.52 15.33
C PHE A 137 -13.08 0.69 16.37
N VAL A 138 -13.06 -0.64 16.23
CA VAL A 138 -12.34 -1.52 17.15
C VAL A 138 -10.84 -1.19 17.15
N VAL A 139 -10.23 -1.05 15.97
CA VAL A 139 -8.83 -0.65 15.84
C VAL A 139 -8.56 0.72 16.46
N LEU A 140 -9.45 1.68 16.24
CA LEU A 140 -9.33 3.01 16.85
C LEU A 140 -9.31 2.93 18.38
N ILE A 141 -10.25 2.23 18.98
CA ILE A 141 -10.34 2.07 20.44
C ILE A 141 -9.08 1.38 20.98
N LEU A 142 -8.63 0.30 20.34
CA LEU A 142 -7.43 -0.43 20.76
C LEU A 142 -6.17 0.43 20.68
N VAL A 143 -6.01 1.22 19.62
CA VAL A 143 -4.86 2.14 19.46
C VAL A 143 -4.84 3.17 20.58
N TYR A 144 -5.97 3.79 20.88
CA TYR A 144 -6.06 4.78 21.96
C TYR A 144 -5.82 4.15 23.33
N ALA A 145 -6.43 2.99 23.60
CA ALA A 145 -6.20 2.25 24.83
C ALA A 145 -4.73 1.89 25.02
N LEU A 146 -4.02 1.51 23.95
CA LEU A 146 -2.60 1.20 24.00
C LEU A 146 -1.76 2.44 24.30
N VAL A 147 -2.01 3.55 23.60
CA VAL A 147 -1.27 4.81 23.82
C VAL A 147 -1.46 5.31 25.25
N PHE A 148 -2.70 5.37 25.73
CA PHE A 148 -3.00 5.78 27.10
C PHE A 148 -2.46 4.79 28.14
N GLY A 149 -2.61 3.48 27.91
CA GLY A 149 -2.12 2.45 28.82
C GLY A 149 -0.61 2.52 29.01
N ILE A 150 0.15 2.67 27.92
CA ILE A 150 1.60 2.85 28.00
C ILE A 150 1.94 4.17 28.69
N GLY A 151 1.27 5.26 28.33
CA GLY A 151 1.47 6.57 28.96
C GLY A 151 1.28 6.54 30.47
N LEU A 152 0.23 5.88 30.95
CA LEU A 152 -0.04 5.69 32.38
C LEU A 152 1.02 4.83 33.06
N SER A 153 1.44 3.72 32.44
CA SER A 153 2.49 2.86 33.00
C SER A 153 3.84 3.58 33.14
N LEU A 154 4.18 4.44 32.18
CA LEU A 154 5.41 5.24 32.22
C LEU A 154 5.34 6.37 33.24
N ALA A 155 4.15 6.93 33.49
CA ALA A 155 3.96 7.96 34.50
C ALA A 155 4.04 7.43 35.95
N GLN A 156 3.99 6.11 36.13
CA GLN A 156 4.12 5.44 37.43
C GLN A 156 5.56 4.98 37.75
N LEU A 157 6.48 5.10 36.80
CA LEU A 157 7.92 4.84 36.96
C LEU A 157 8.65 6.11 37.42
#